data_AF-A0A1Q3WYZ0-F1
#
_entry.id   AF-A0A1Q3WYZ0-F1
#
_cell.length_a   1.000
_cell.length_b   1.000
_cell.length_c   1.000
_cell.angle_alpha   90.00
_cell.angle_beta   90.00
_cell.angle_gamma   90.00
#
_symmetry.space_group_name_H-M   'P 1'
#
loop_
_entity.id
_entity.type
_entity.pdbx_description
1 polymer ?
#
loop_
_entity_poly.entity_id
_entity_poly.type
_entity_poly.pdbx_seq_one_letter_code
_entity_poly.pdbx_strand_id
1 'polypeptide(L)'
;MNANLIRKAIVSSWLLGLFSIVCFVNCTQGDSADRGELVVDDREASTELDVVSQWRRILSGTRLNYFHTYRSYSGGFTRVIKMDLCPGGYYNYYGQASFDNQGPVTETGTWGVQEAGGQVQLVLTPEGQQTTYSNLALNEKQNVLLWNKEFIPARTGKYGPSCQ
;
A
#
# COMPACT_ATOMS: atom_id res chain seq x y z
N MET A 1 -22.48 47.06 -13.29
CA MET A 1 -22.99 46.67 -11.94
C MET A 1 -21.92 45.83 -11.28
N ASN A 2 -21.55 46.13 -10.03
CA ASN A 2 -20.43 45.50 -9.32
C ASN A 2 -20.96 44.81 -8.06
N ALA A 3 -20.67 43.52 -7.88
CA ALA A 3 -20.82 42.79 -6.63
C ALA A 3 -19.75 41.70 -6.60
N ASN A 4 -18.71 41.84 -5.77
CA ASN A 4 -18.68 41.28 -4.41
C ASN A 4 -18.98 39.77 -4.37
N LEU A 5 -17.95 38.94 -4.24
CA LEU A 5 -17.64 38.34 -2.93
C LEU A 5 -16.29 37.59 -2.93
N ILE A 6 -15.33 38.18 -2.22
CA ILE A 6 -14.04 37.59 -1.88
C ILE A 6 -14.29 36.37 -0.97
N ARG A 7 -13.96 35.16 -1.43
CA ARG A 7 -13.88 33.99 -0.53
C ARG A 7 -12.58 34.07 0.28
N LYS A 8 -12.74 34.36 1.57
CA LYS A 8 -11.67 34.53 2.54
C LYS A 8 -10.86 33.23 2.71
N ALA A 9 -9.55 33.38 2.85
CA ALA A 9 -8.70 32.33 3.39
C ALA A 9 -9.09 32.05 4.86
N ILE A 10 -9.13 30.76 5.23
CA ILE A 10 -9.25 30.33 6.61
C ILE A 10 -7.85 29.93 7.08
N VAL A 11 -7.13 30.89 7.63
CA VAL A 11 -5.90 30.65 8.39
C VAL A 11 -6.30 30.55 9.85
N SER A 12 -6.41 29.33 10.38
CA SER A 12 -6.64 29.13 11.81
C SER A 12 -5.31 29.19 12.56
N SER A 13 -5.06 30.32 13.21
CA SER A 13 -4.04 30.43 14.24
C SER A 13 -4.37 29.53 15.42
N TRP A 14 -3.39 28.75 15.88
CA TRP A 14 -3.32 28.34 17.27
C TRP A 14 -1.96 28.79 17.83
N LEU A 15 -2.04 29.65 18.83
CA LEU A 15 -0.94 30.26 19.55
C LEU A 15 -1.25 30.08 21.05
N LEU A 16 -0.20 30.05 21.88
CA LEU A 16 -0.20 29.93 23.35
C LEU A 16 -0.20 28.50 23.91
N GLY A 17 0.82 28.22 24.70
CA GLY A 17 1.11 26.95 25.39
C GLY A 17 2.49 27.02 26.06
N LEU A 18 2.71 28.05 26.89
CA LEU A 18 4.00 28.39 27.50
C LEU A 18 4.00 28.03 29.00
N PHE A 19 5.21 27.78 29.54
CA PHE A 19 5.59 27.59 30.96
C PHE A 19 5.46 26.22 31.65
N SER A 20 6.66 25.63 31.86
CA SER A 20 7.20 25.03 33.11
C SER A 20 6.63 23.75 33.74
N ILE A 21 7.55 22.82 34.05
CA ILE A 21 7.88 22.29 35.41
C ILE A 21 9.14 21.39 35.23
N VAL A 22 10.36 21.80 35.62
CA VAL A 22 11.06 21.78 36.94
C VAL A 22 12.27 20.83 36.87
N CYS A 23 13.43 21.30 37.34
CA CYS A 23 14.70 20.56 37.44
C CYS A 23 14.70 19.53 38.61
N PHE A 24 15.86 18.90 38.88
CA PHE A 24 16.10 17.78 39.82
C PHE A 24 15.62 16.43 39.23
N VAL A 25 16.35 15.31 39.20
CA VAL A 25 17.57 14.82 39.89
C VAL A 25 18.42 14.05 38.83
N ASN A 26 19.76 14.01 38.77
CA ASN A 26 20.83 14.31 39.74
C ASN A 26 22.10 14.90 39.06
N CYS A 27 23.12 15.26 39.86
CA CYS A 27 24.52 15.39 39.44
C CYS A 27 25.44 14.54 40.33
N THR A 28 26.13 13.54 39.77
CA THR A 28 27.33 12.89 40.33
C THR A 28 28.18 12.38 39.14
N GLN A 29 29.14 13.15 38.62
CA GLN A 29 30.51 13.33 39.12
C GLN A 29 31.43 12.15 38.72
N GLY A 30 32.45 12.43 37.89
CA GLY A 30 33.47 11.47 37.45
C GLY A 30 34.18 11.89 36.17
N ASP A 31 35.26 12.68 36.29
CA ASP A 31 36.10 13.10 35.16
C ASP A 31 36.83 11.91 34.52
N SER A 32 36.81 11.81 33.19
CA SER A 32 38.04 11.73 32.36
C SER A 32 37.66 11.75 30.87
N ALA A 33 38.36 12.57 30.10
CA ALA A 33 38.16 12.68 28.66
C ALA A 33 38.90 11.56 27.90
N ASP A 34 38.27 10.98 26.87
CA ASP A 34 38.93 10.84 25.57
C ASP A 34 37.92 10.80 24.41
N ARG A 35 38.44 10.89 23.18
CA ARG A 35 37.71 11.23 21.95
C ARG A 35 36.99 10.05 21.27
N GLY A 36 35.75 10.30 20.85
CA GLY A 36 35.03 9.66 19.75
C GLY A 36 33.88 10.59 19.35
N GLU A 37 34.02 11.37 18.29
CA GLU A 37 33.67 11.04 16.90
C GLU A 37 32.15 11.06 16.62
N LEU A 38 31.77 12.08 15.86
CA LEU A 38 30.62 12.21 14.95
C LEU A 38 29.23 11.61 15.34
N VAL A 39 28.33 12.52 15.75
CA VAL A 39 26.97 12.73 15.19
C VAL A 39 26.22 11.50 14.65
N VAL A 40 25.09 11.14 15.30
CA VAL A 40 23.74 11.41 14.75
C VAL A 40 22.79 11.73 15.91
N ASP A 41 21.94 12.75 15.72
CA ASP A 41 20.76 13.03 16.54
C ASP A 41 19.84 11.78 16.60
N ASP A 42 19.61 11.19 17.78
CA ASP A 42 18.42 10.34 18.02
C ASP A 42 17.15 11.21 18.10
N ARG A 43 16.92 11.99 17.03
CA ARG A 43 15.66 12.66 16.77
C ARG A 43 14.63 11.58 16.47
N GLU A 44 13.72 11.42 17.44
CA GLU A 44 12.31 11.13 17.22
C GLU A 44 12.03 10.30 15.96
N ALA A 45 12.25 8.99 16.06
CA ALA A 45 11.63 8.00 15.18
C ALA A 45 10.10 7.96 15.42
N SER A 46 9.46 9.11 15.21
CA SER A 46 8.01 9.26 15.21
C SER A 46 7.46 8.41 14.08
N THR A 47 6.39 7.66 14.39
CA THR A 47 6.02 6.46 13.64
C THR A 47 5.22 6.75 12.38
N GLU A 48 5.74 7.58 11.47
CA GLU A 48 5.21 7.77 10.13
C GLU A 48 5.82 6.72 9.19
N LEU A 49 5.16 5.56 9.12
CA LEU A 49 5.55 4.46 8.26
C LEU A 49 5.29 4.87 6.80
N ASP A 50 6.35 4.97 5.98
CA ASP A 50 6.28 5.36 4.56
C ASP A 50 5.12 4.65 3.83
N VAL A 51 4.35 5.40 3.02
CA VAL A 51 3.13 4.91 2.36
C VAL A 51 3.44 3.73 1.43
N VAL A 52 4.59 3.72 0.76
CA VAL A 52 5.04 2.58 -0.06
C VAL A 52 5.30 1.36 0.82
N SER A 53 5.96 1.54 1.97
CA SER A 53 6.20 0.50 2.97
C SER A 53 4.92 -0.03 3.62
N GLN A 54 3.91 0.82 3.84
CA GLN A 54 2.57 0.38 4.26
C GLN A 54 1.93 -0.53 3.20
N TRP A 55 1.96 -0.13 1.92
CA TRP A 55 1.42 -0.95 0.83
C TRP A 55 2.18 -2.27 0.64
N ARG A 56 3.52 -2.27 0.75
CA ARG A 56 4.32 -3.51 0.77
C ARG A 56 3.89 -4.42 1.91
N ARG A 57 3.62 -3.88 3.11
CA ARG A 57 3.10 -4.66 4.24
C ARG A 57 1.69 -5.20 3.99
N ILE A 58 0.81 -4.44 3.34
CA ILE A 58 -0.55 -4.86 2.97
C ILE A 58 -0.53 -6.01 1.95
N LEU A 59 0.33 -5.92 0.93
CA LEU A 59 0.34 -6.85 -0.20
C LEU A 59 1.23 -8.09 0.02
N SER A 60 2.35 -7.96 0.74
CA SER A 60 3.26 -9.09 0.97
C SER A 60 2.59 -10.24 1.73
N GLY A 61 2.65 -11.44 1.15
CA GLY A 61 1.98 -12.63 1.69
C GLY A 61 0.48 -12.62 1.52
N THR A 62 -0.04 -11.98 0.46
CA THR A 62 -1.49 -11.84 0.22
C THR A 62 -1.86 -12.27 -1.19
N ARG A 63 -2.94 -13.05 -1.32
CA ARG A 63 -3.65 -13.25 -2.60
C ARG A 63 -4.70 -12.17 -2.76
N LEU A 64 -4.64 -11.44 -3.87
CA LEU A 64 -5.74 -10.60 -4.34
C LEU A 64 -6.72 -11.48 -5.11
N ASN A 65 -7.95 -11.60 -4.61
CA ASN A 65 -9.01 -12.40 -5.23
C ASN A 65 -10.09 -11.50 -5.83
N TYR A 66 -10.40 -11.66 -7.12
CA TYR A 66 -11.56 -11.03 -7.76
C TYR A 66 -12.49 -12.11 -8.31
N PHE A 67 -13.75 -12.03 -7.92
CA PHE A 67 -14.81 -12.91 -8.40
C PHE A 67 -15.96 -12.04 -8.91
N HIS A 68 -16.38 -12.26 -10.16
CA HIS A 68 -17.55 -11.62 -10.73
C HIS A 68 -18.44 -12.66 -11.39
N THR A 69 -19.73 -12.64 -11.06
CA THR A 69 -20.72 -13.56 -11.61
C THR A 69 -21.91 -12.75 -12.08
N TYR A 70 -22.26 -12.88 -13.35
CA TYR A 70 -23.49 -12.36 -13.91
C TYR A 70 -24.44 -13.52 -14.21
N ARG A 71 -25.72 -13.38 -13.85
CA ARG A 71 -26.78 -14.36 -14.10
C ARG A 71 -27.91 -13.70 -14.86
N SER A 72 -28.38 -14.35 -15.93
CA SER A 72 -29.54 -13.95 -16.71
C SER A 72 -30.44 -15.16 -16.98
N TYR A 73 -31.63 -14.92 -17.54
CA TYR A 73 -32.62 -15.97 -17.81
C TYR A 73 -32.12 -17.06 -18.80
N SER A 74 -31.30 -16.68 -19.78
CA SER A 74 -30.76 -17.60 -20.81
C SER A 74 -29.38 -18.17 -20.49
N GLY A 75 -28.79 -17.82 -19.34
CA GLY A 75 -27.45 -18.26 -18.95
C GLY A 75 -26.72 -17.21 -18.11
N GLY A 76 -25.48 -17.51 -17.72
CA GLY A 76 -24.65 -16.60 -16.94
C GLY A 76 -23.17 -16.77 -17.28
N PHE A 77 -22.35 -15.84 -16.80
CA PHE A 77 -20.90 -15.96 -16.88
C PHE A 77 -20.23 -15.71 -15.54
N THR A 78 -19.09 -16.36 -15.35
CA THR A 78 -18.19 -16.12 -14.22
C THR A 78 -16.85 -15.61 -14.74
N ARG A 79 -16.24 -14.69 -14.01
CA ARG A 79 -14.84 -14.29 -14.16
C ARG A 79 -14.16 -14.42 -12.82
N VAL A 80 -13.01 -15.07 -12.79
CA VAL A 80 -12.17 -15.29 -11.62
C VAL A 80 -10.78 -14.77 -11.93
N ILE A 81 -10.23 -13.96 -11.04
CA ILE A 81 -8.82 -13.56 -11.06
C ILE A 81 -8.23 -13.80 -9.68
N LYS A 82 -7.03 -14.37 -9.64
CA LYS A 82 -6.22 -14.57 -8.45
C LYS A 82 -4.81 -14.05 -8.74
N MET A 83 -4.25 -13.27 -7.83
CA MET A 83 -2.87 -12.81 -7.92
C MET A 83 -2.20 -12.99 -6.56
N ASP A 84 -1.19 -13.85 -6.50
CA ASP A 84 -0.41 -14.14 -5.30
C ASP A 84 0.77 -13.19 -5.23
N LEU A 85 0.77 -12.28 -4.25
CA LEU A 85 1.87 -11.33 -4.04
C LEU A 85 2.75 -11.88 -2.91
N CYS A 86 3.76 -12.66 -3.28
CA CYS A 86 4.50 -13.48 -2.33
C CYS A 86 5.61 -12.70 -1.61
N PRO A 87 5.94 -13.08 -0.35
CA PRO A 87 7.10 -12.55 0.35
C PRO A 87 8.36 -12.89 -0.45
N GLY A 88 9.25 -11.91 -0.63
CA GLY A 88 10.41 -12.03 -1.52
C GLY A 88 10.22 -11.38 -2.90
N GLY A 89 9.02 -10.88 -3.23
CA GLY A 89 8.82 -10.03 -4.42
C GLY A 89 8.52 -10.78 -5.72
N TYR A 90 8.13 -12.06 -5.66
CA TYR A 90 7.61 -12.80 -6.81
C TYR A 90 6.09 -12.88 -6.78
N TYR A 91 5.44 -13.01 -7.94
CA TYR A 91 4.00 -13.18 -8.05
C TYR A 91 3.57 -14.27 -9.01
N ASN A 92 2.40 -14.84 -8.73
CA ASN A 92 1.69 -15.77 -9.61
C ASN A 92 0.30 -15.20 -9.92
N TYR A 93 -0.03 -15.05 -11.20
CA TYR A 93 -1.33 -14.60 -11.68
C TYR A 93 -2.10 -15.74 -12.37
N TYR A 94 -3.40 -15.81 -12.10
CA TYR A 94 -4.35 -16.69 -12.77
C TYR A 94 -5.63 -15.90 -13.08
N GLY A 95 -6.03 -15.87 -14.34
CA GLY A 95 -7.29 -15.28 -14.80
C GLY A 95 -8.09 -16.26 -15.65
N GLN A 96 -9.39 -16.39 -15.39
CA GLN A 96 -10.30 -17.19 -16.23
C GLN A 96 -11.65 -16.48 -16.36
N ALA A 97 -12.26 -16.55 -17.54
CA ALA A 97 -13.67 -16.25 -17.73
C ALA A 97 -14.38 -17.47 -18.35
N SER A 98 -15.62 -17.75 -17.94
CA SER A 98 -16.36 -18.94 -18.38
C SER A 98 -16.81 -18.90 -19.85
N PHE A 99 -16.65 -17.76 -20.52
CA PHE A 99 -16.89 -17.57 -21.95
C PHE A 99 -15.60 -17.55 -22.77
N ASP A 100 -14.44 -17.71 -22.12
CA ASP A 100 -13.16 -17.68 -22.79
C ASP A 100 -12.79 -19.08 -23.31
N ASN A 101 -12.77 -19.21 -24.64
CA ASN A 101 -12.42 -20.46 -25.32
C ASN A 101 -10.90 -20.72 -25.33
N GLN A 102 -10.08 -19.75 -24.92
CA GLN A 102 -8.62 -19.86 -24.88
C GLN A 102 -8.11 -20.52 -23.57
N GLY A 103 -9.02 -20.75 -22.61
CA GLY A 103 -8.70 -21.32 -21.31
C GLY A 103 -8.26 -20.27 -20.28
N PRO A 104 -7.65 -20.69 -19.15
CA PRO A 104 -7.13 -19.75 -18.17
C PRO A 104 -5.82 -19.10 -18.66
N VAL A 105 -5.69 -17.79 -18.46
CA VAL A 105 -4.43 -17.06 -18.60
C VAL A 105 -3.65 -17.18 -17.30
N THR A 106 -2.39 -17.60 -17.41
CA THR A 106 -1.43 -17.68 -16.29
C THR A 106 -0.20 -16.84 -16.60
N GLU A 107 0.33 -16.16 -15.60
CA GLU A 107 1.51 -15.30 -15.72
C GLU A 107 2.31 -15.33 -14.40
N THR A 108 3.64 -15.25 -14.50
CA THR A 108 4.57 -15.20 -13.36
C THR A 108 5.60 -14.10 -13.56
N GLY A 109 6.21 -13.66 -12.47
CA GLY A 109 7.29 -12.66 -12.50
C GLY A 109 7.55 -12.02 -11.15
N THR A 110 8.07 -10.79 -11.14
CA THR A 110 8.32 -10.02 -9.92
C THR A 110 7.30 -8.90 -9.70
N TRP A 111 7.01 -8.59 -8.44
CA TRP A 111 6.16 -7.48 -8.05
C TRP A 111 6.89 -6.51 -7.13
N GLY A 112 6.47 -5.25 -7.18
CA GLY A 112 6.97 -4.19 -6.32
C GLY A 112 5.91 -3.13 -6.08
N VAL A 113 6.28 -2.14 -5.27
CA VAL A 113 5.46 -0.95 -5.01
C VAL A 113 6.34 0.27 -5.12
N GLN A 114 5.84 1.30 -5.81
CA GLN A 114 6.46 2.61 -5.95
C GLN A 114 5.43 3.72 -5.71
N GLU A 115 5.89 4.94 -5.44
CA GLU A 115 5.07 6.15 -5.54
C GLU A 115 5.40 6.88 -6.84
N ALA A 116 4.37 7.34 -7.56
CA ALA A 116 4.51 8.17 -8.75
C ALA A 116 3.35 9.17 -8.82
N GLY A 117 3.66 10.47 -8.93
CA GLY A 117 2.65 11.53 -9.08
C GLY A 117 1.69 11.66 -7.89
N GLY A 118 2.15 11.37 -6.66
CA GLY A 118 1.32 11.39 -5.45
C GLY A 118 0.35 10.21 -5.34
N GLN A 119 0.56 9.15 -6.12
CA GLN A 119 -0.21 7.91 -6.08
C GLN A 119 0.71 6.70 -5.93
N VAL A 120 0.25 5.71 -5.17
CA VAL A 120 1.00 4.46 -5.00
C VAL A 120 0.61 3.49 -6.11
N GLN A 121 1.60 2.81 -6.68
CA GLN A 121 1.43 1.91 -7.81
C GLN A 121 1.99 0.52 -7.50
N LEU A 122 1.21 -0.50 -7.83
CA LEU A 122 1.69 -1.86 -8.03
C LEU A 122 2.54 -1.87 -9.31
N VAL A 123 3.75 -2.38 -9.20
CA VAL A 123 4.64 -2.65 -10.33
C VAL A 123 4.67 -4.15 -10.53
N LEU A 124 4.36 -4.65 -11.73
CA LEU A 124 4.51 -6.06 -12.10
C LEU A 124 5.48 -6.16 -13.26
N THR A 125 6.51 -6.98 -13.13
CA THR A 125 7.46 -7.31 -14.21
C THR A 125 7.29 -8.79 -14.53
N PRO A 126 6.46 -9.14 -15.53
CA PRO A 126 6.26 -10.53 -15.91
C PRO A 126 7.48 -11.08 -16.64
N GLU A 127 7.69 -12.39 -16.55
CA GLU A 127 8.79 -13.08 -17.24
C GLU A 127 8.68 -12.90 -18.77
N GLY A 128 9.73 -12.34 -19.38
CA GLY A 128 9.80 -12.11 -20.82
C GLY A 128 8.87 -11.03 -21.38
N GLN A 129 8.18 -10.25 -20.53
CA GLN A 129 7.24 -9.21 -20.95
C GLN A 129 7.63 -7.83 -20.42
N GLN A 130 6.90 -6.80 -20.85
CA GLN A 130 7.10 -5.42 -20.39
C GLN A 130 6.55 -5.21 -18.97
N THR A 131 7.28 -4.50 -18.12
CA THR A 131 6.80 -4.05 -16.81
C THR A 131 5.52 -3.21 -16.93
N THR A 132 4.51 -3.57 -16.14
CA THR A 132 3.24 -2.85 -16.03
C THR A 132 3.15 -2.10 -14.70
N TYR A 133 2.44 -0.98 -14.71
CA TYR A 133 2.24 -0.09 -13.57
C TYR A 133 0.75 0.09 -13.36
N SER A 134 0.27 0.03 -12.13
CA SER A 134 -1.16 0.09 -11.84
C SER A 134 -1.44 0.73 -10.49
N ASN A 135 -2.20 1.81 -10.49
CA ASN A 135 -2.55 2.56 -9.29
C ASN A 135 -3.28 1.67 -8.28
N LEU A 136 -2.87 1.79 -7.02
CA LEU A 136 -3.44 1.10 -5.87
C LEU A 136 -4.28 2.10 -5.06
N ALA A 137 -5.47 1.66 -4.65
CA ALA A 137 -6.27 2.33 -3.63
C ALA A 137 -6.98 1.29 -2.76
N LEU A 138 -7.37 1.68 -1.55
CA LEU A 138 -8.32 0.91 -0.75
C LEU A 138 -9.71 1.54 -0.91
N ASN A 139 -10.75 0.70 -0.97
CA ASN A 139 -12.11 1.18 -0.83
C ASN A 139 -12.55 1.21 0.65
N GLU A 140 -13.79 1.65 0.89
CA GLU A 140 -14.42 1.71 2.22
C GLU A 140 -14.44 0.37 2.99
N LYS A 141 -14.31 -0.76 2.28
CA LYS A 141 -14.29 -2.13 2.85
C LYS A 141 -12.86 -2.67 3.03
N GLN A 142 -11.83 -1.84 2.83
CA GLN A 142 -10.42 -2.24 2.79
C GLN A 142 -10.07 -3.27 1.68
N ASN A 143 -10.93 -3.40 0.66
CA ASN A 143 -10.59 -4.17 -0.54
C ASN A 143 -9.68 -3.34 -1.45
N VAL A 144 -8.76 -4.02 -2.13
CA VAL A 144 -7.76 -3.39 -3.01
C VAL A 144 -8.42 -3.08 -4.35
N LEU A 145 -8.47 -1.79 -4.71
CA LEU A 145 -8.84 -1.33 -6.03
C LEU A 145 -7.62 -1.41 -6.94
N LEU A 146 -7.73 -2.23 -7.98
CA LEU A 146 -6.70 -2.45 -9.00
C LEU A 146 -7.40 -2.67 -10.35
N TRP A 147 -6.94 -2.02 -11.42
CA TRP A 147 -7.54 -2.13 -12.77
C TRP A 147 -9.07 -1.90 -12.82
N ASN A 148 -9.58 -0.95 -12.04
CA ASN A 148 -11.01 -0.68 -11.87
C ASN A 148 -11.83 -1.89 -11.36
N LYS A 149 -11.20 -2.81 -10.62
CA LYS A 149 -11.82 -3.98 -9.99
C LYS A 149 -11.55 -3.95 -8.48
N GLU A 150 -12.52 -4.42 -7.71
CA GLU A 150 -12.43 -4.61 -6.26
C GLU A 150 -11.90 -6.01 -5.96
N PHE A 151 -10.64 -6.11 -5.51
CA PHE A 151 -10.01 -7.36 -5.10
C PHE A 151 -10.09 -7.53 -3.58
N ILE A 152 -10.52 -8.73 -3.15
CA ILE A 152 -10.56 -9.14 -1.76
C ILE A 152 -9.18 -9.70 -1.38
N PRO A 153 -8.44 -9.05 -0.46
CA PRO A 153 -7.16 -9.54 0.01
C PRO A 153 -7.36 -10.73 0.98
N ALA A 154 -6.57 -11.79 0.81
CA ALA A 154 -6.56 -12.93 1.72
C ALA A 154 -5.13 -13.44 1.95
N ARG A 155 -4.76 -13.61 3.22
CA ARG A 155 -3.40 -14.02 3.63
C ARG A 155 -3.24 -15.52 3.92
N THR A 156 -4.34 -16.21 4.21
CA THR A 156 -4.31 -17.59 4.72
C THR A 156 -5.51 -18.42 4.21
N GLY A 157 -5.43 -19.74 4.41
CA GLY A 157 -6.50 -20.68 4.05
C GLY A 157 -6.70 -20.84 2.53
N LYS A 158 -7.85 -21.37 2.13
CA LYS A 158 -8.20 -21.70 0.72
C LYS A 158 -8.04 -20.52 -0.26
N TYR A 159 -8.21 -19.29 0.23
CA TYR A 159 -8.11 -18.07 -0.56
C TYR A 159 -6.80 -17.30 -0.35
N GLY A 160 -5.90 -17.77 0.52
CA GLY A 160 -4.55 -17.23 0.67
C GLY A 160 -3.64 -17.59 -0.50
N PRO A 161 -2.43 -17.01 -0.58
CA PRO A 161 -1.53 -17.19 -1.71
C PRO A 161 -0.85 -18.55 -1.70
N SER A 162 -0.47 -19.04 -2.89
CA SER A 162 0.35 -20.23 -3.10
C SER A 162 1.78 -19.81 -3.36
N CYS A 163 2.48 -19.41 -2.30
CA CYS A 163 3.89 -19.08 -2.32
C CYS A 163 4.68 -20.37 -2.09
N GLN A 164 5.09 -21.01 -3.19
CA GLN A 164 6.04 -22.13 -3.21
C GLN A 164 7.40 -21.61 -3.67
#